data_AF-A0A2M7R1H5-F1
#
_entry.id   AF-A0A2M7R1H5-F1
#
_cell.length_a   1.000
_cell.length_b   1.000
_cell.length_c   1.000
_cell.angle_alpha   90.00
_cell.angle_beta   90.00
_cell.angle_gamma   90.00
#
_symmetry.space_group_name_H-M   'P 1'
#
loop_
_entity.id
_entity.type
_entity.pdbx_description
1 polymer ?
#
loop_
_entity_poly.entity_id
_entity_poly.type
_entity_poly.pdbx_seq_one_letter_code
_entity_poly.pdbx_strand_id
1 'polypeptide(L)'
;MTDMEEKILSEEQRRILKQALWDLNLTPEEFLAIIEGKSTRKWPERAFCVARLLESVNWFKIVKILDPRVLCEVWEEARRYVRFKEIKEGMDFACRILQ
;
A
#
# COMPACT_ATOMS: atom_id res chain seq x y z
N MET A 1 15.58 14.72 16.93
CA MET A 1 14.34 14.01 17.28
C MET A 1 13.21 14.72 16.57
N THR A 2 12.85 14.26 15.38
CA THR A 2 11.70 14.79 14.65
C THR A 2 10.47 14.12 15.22
N ASP A 3 9.58 14.91 15.81
CA ASP A 3 8.24 14.46 16.19
C ASP A 3 7.60 13.74 15.00
N MET A 4 7.45 12.42 15.09
CA MET A 4 6.59 11.69 14.18
C MET A 4 5.18 12.08 14.55
N GLU A 5 4.59 12.99 13.79
CA GLU A 5 3.13 13.09 13.74
C GLU A 5 2.61 11.73 13.26
N GLU A 6 2.16 10.91 14.20
CA GLU A 6 1.40 9.71 13.88
C GLU A 6 0.18 10.16 13.08
N LYS A 7 0.18 9.86 11.78
CA LYS A 7 -0.95 10.15 10.89
C LYS A 7 -2.16 9.42 11.43
N ILE A 8 -3.06 10.15 12.10
CA ILE A 8 -4.28 9.59 12.68
C ILE A 8 -5.20 9.23 11.52
N LEU A 9 -5.37 7.92 11.30
CA LEU A 9 -6.29 7.43 10.28
C LEU A 9 -7.74 7.63 10.70
N SER A 10 -8.57 8.06 9.75
CA SER A 10 -10.01 8.06 9.95
C SER A 10 -10.54 6.63 10.07
N GLU A 11 -11.74 6.46 10.64
CA GLU A 11 -12.39 5.14 10.72
C GLU A 11 -12.58 4.49 9.34
N GLU A 12 -12.91 5.30 8.32
CA GLU A 12 -13.04 4.82 6.93
C GLU A 12 -11.70 4.28 6.43
N GLN A 13 -10.61 5.04 6.61
CA GLN A 13 -9.27 4.63 6.18
C GLN A 13 -8.83 3.34 6.90
N ARG A 14 -9.08 3.22 8.21
CA ARG A 14 -8.83 1.99 8.98
C ARG A 14 -9.61 0.81 8.42
N ARG A 15 -10.91 0.97 8.12
CA ARG A 15 -11.75 -0.09 7.54
C ARG A 15 -11.28 -0.50 6.15
N ILE A 16 -10.78 0.43 5.35
CA ILE A 16 -10.21 0.12 4.05
C ILE A 16 -8.94 -0.70 4.20
N LEU A 17 -7.97 -0.23 4.99
CA LEU A 17 -6.69 -0.92 5.17
C LEU A 17 -6.83 -2.30 5.81
N LYS A 18 -7.79 -2.48 6.73
CA LYS A 18 -8.09 -3.80 7.35
C LYS A 18 -8.41 -4.90 6.34
N GLN A 19 -8.93 -4.57 5.15
CA GLN A 19 -9.18 -5.58 4.09
C GLN A 19 -7.90 -6.27 3.62
N ALA A 20 -6.74 -5.63 3.76
CA ALA A 20 -5.43 -6.18 3.36
C ALA A 20 -4.71 -6.95 4.47
N LEU A 21 -5.27 -7.05 5.69
CA LEU A 21 -4.58 -7.52 6.90
C LEU A 21 -5.05 -8.87 7.44
N TRP A 22 -5.84 -9.62 6.67
CA TRP A 22 -6.50 -10.84 7.17
C TRP A 22 -5.54 -11.92 7.69
N ASP A 23 -4.31 -11.98 7.19
CA ASP A 23 -3.23 -12.88 7.62
C ASP A 23 -2.03 -12.18 8.24
N LEU A 24 -2.08 -10.85 8.41
CA LEU A 24 -0.96 -10.07 8.89
C LEU A 24 -1.19 -9.62 10.33
N ASN A 25 -0.23 -9.91 11.21
CA ASN A 25 -0.20 -9.35 12.55
C ASN A 25 0.31 -7.90 12.51
N LEU A 26 -0.53 -7.01 11.97
CA LEU A 26 -0.28 -5.59 11.78
C LEU A 26 -1.56 -4.79 12.08
N THR A 27 -1.39 -3.58 12.60
CA THR A 27 -2.44 -2.57 12.59
C THR A 27 -2.53 -1.85 11.24
N PRO A 28 -3.65 -1.19 10.91
CA PRO A 28 -3.75 -0.30 9.74
C PRO A 28 -2.65 0.75 9.69
N GLU A 29 -2.30 1.34 10.83
CA GLU A 29 -1.26 2.36 10.97
C GLU A 29 0.12 1.79 10.66
N GLU A 30 0.46 0.61 11.22
CA GLU A 30 1.73 -0.05 10.92
C GLU A 30 1.83 -0.45 9.45
N PHE A 31 0.74 -0.98 8.88
CA PHE A 31 0.71 -1.35 7.46
C PHE A 31 0.88 -0.14 6.55
N LEU A 32 0.22 0.98 6.87
CA LEU A 32 0.41 2.22 6.12
C LEU A 32 1.84 2.75 6.27
N ALA A 33 2.41 2.72 7.48
CA ALA A 33 3.78 3.15 7.72
C ALA A 33 4.80 2.32 6.92
N ILE A 34 4.55 1.02 6.72
CA ILE A 34 5.38 0.17 5.83
C ILE A 34 5.25 0.63 4.37
N ILE A 35 4.02 0.85 3.88
CA ILE A 35 3.77 1.31 2.50
C ILE A 35 4.39 2.68 2.22
N GLU A 36 4.32 3.59 3.19
CA GLU A 36 4.92 4.94 3.11
C GLU A 36 6.45 4.93 3.32
N GLY A 37 7.08 3.76 3.54
CA GLY A 37 8.53 3.63 3.74
C GLY A 37 9.03 4.19 5.08
N LYS A 38 8.13 4.42 6.05
CA LYS A 38 8.44 4.96 7.39
C LYS A 38 8.77 3.87 8.41
N SER A 39 8.48 2.61 8.11
CA SER A 39 8.80 1.49 8.98
C SER A 39 10.22 0.97 8.76
N THR A 40 10.93 0.65 9.84
CA THR A 40 12.24 -0.04 9.83
C THR A 40 12.12 -1.57 9.89
N ARG A 41 10.89 -2.09 9.87
CA ARG A 41 10.61 -3.54 9.95
C ARG A 41 11.13 -4.26 8.70
N LYS A 42 11.69 -5.46 8.89
CA LYS A 42 12.21 -6.30 7.79
C LYS A 42 11.13 -7.04 7.01
N TRP A 43 10.09 -7.53 7.69
CA TRP A 43 8.99 -8.28 7.07
C TRP A 43 7.66 -8.02 7.79
N PRO A 44 6.53 -7.85 7.08
CA PRO A 44 6.42 -7.77 5.61
C PRO A 44 7.11 -6.52 5.04
N GLU A 45 7.69 -6.66 3.86
CA GLU A 45 8.37 -5.57 3.15
C GLU A 45 7.40 -4.68 2.36
N ARG A 46 7.84 -3.45 2.01
CA ARG A 46 7.03 -2.44 1.31
C ARG A 46 6.39 -2.98 0.03
N ALA A 47 7.17 -3.65 -0.82
CA ALA A 47 6.70 -4.24 -2.08
C ALA A 47 5.59 -5.28 -1.87
N PHE A 48 5.75 -6.15 -0.87
CA PHE A 48 4.72 -7.13 -0.50
C PHE A 48 3.44 -6.45 -0.01
N CYS A 49 3.55 -5.46 0.89
CA CYS A 49 2.39 -4.71 1.39
C CYS A 49 1.62 -3.99 0.28
N VAL A 50 2.33 -3.37 -0.68
CA VAL A 50 1.67 -2.73 -1.84
C VAL A 50 0.93 -3.74 -2.69
N ALA A 51 1.54 -4.88 -3.03
CA ALA A 51 0.86 -5.93 -3.78
C ALA A 51 -0.39 -6.44 -3.02
N ARG A 52 -0.28 -6.69 -1.71
CA ARG A 52 -1.42 -7.11 -0.89
C ARG A 52 -2.54 -6.08 -0.87
N LEU A 53 -2.21 -4.79 -0.78
CA LEU A 53 -3.20 -3.72 -0.81
C LEU A 53 -3.95 -3.72 -2.15
N LEU A 54 -3.22 -3.77 -3.27
CA LEU A 54 -3.79 -3.76 -4.61
C LEU A 54 -4.72 -4.95 -4.86
N GLU A 55 -4.37 -6.14 -4.36
CA GLU A 55 -5.22 -7.34 -4.52
C GLU A 55 -6.44 -7.36 -3.61
N SER A 56 -6.38 -6.66 -2.47
CA SER A 56 -7.42 -6.76 -1.44
C SER A 56 -8.40 -5.58 -1.46
N VAL A 57 -8.01 -4.46 -2.09
CA VAL A 57 -8.76 -3.20 -2.01
C VAL A 57 -8.95 -2.62 -3.40
N ASN A 58 -10.17 -2.17 -3.67
CA ASN A 58 -10.48 -1.46 -4.91
C ASN A 58 -9.64 -0.17 -5.05
N TRP A 59 -9.07 0.06 -6.23
CA TRP A 59 -8.23 1.22 -6.56
C TRP A 59 -8.80 2.57 -6.08
N PHE A 60 -10.08 2.84 -6.30
CA PHE A 60 -10.70 4.12 -5.91
C PHE A 60 -10.73 4.35 -4.40
N LYS A 61 -10.65 3.29 -3.59
CA LYS A 61 -10.49 3.38 -2.14
C LYS A 61 -9.02 3.58 -1.76
N ILE A 62 -8.09 2.94 -2.47
CA ILE A 62 -6.65 3.10 -2.25
C ILE A 62 -6.24 4.55 -2.43
N VAL A 63 -6.66 5.19 -3.54
CA VAL A 63 -6.27 6.57 -3.86
C VAL A 63 -6.85 7.63 -2.91
N LYS A 64 -7.82 7.26 -2.05
CA LYS A 64 -8.30 8.13 -0.95
C LYS A 64 -7.35 8.14 0.26
N ILE A 65 -6.41 7.19 0.32
CA ILE A 65 -5.52 6.97 1.47
C ILE A 65 -4.08 7.32 1.11
N LEU A 66 -3.68 6.94 -0.09
CA LEU A 66 -2.33 7.05 -0.62
C LEU A 66 -2.33 7.83 -1.93
N ASP A 67 -1.33 8.70 -2.10
CA ASP A 67 -1.03 9.26 -3.41
C ASP A 67 -0.59 8.09 -4.33
N PRO A 68 -1.20 7.93 -5.51
CA PRO A 68 -0.80 6.93 -6.50
C PRO A 68 0.71 6.87 -6.79
N ARG A 69 1.43 7.99 -6.68
CA ARG A 69 2.89 8.05 -6.89
C ARG A 69 3.66 7.17 -5.91
N VAL A 70 3.20 7.07 -4.65
CA VAL A 70 3.81 6.20 -3.62
C VAL A 70 3.76 4.73 -4.03
N LEU A 71 2.70 4.33 -4.74
CA LEU A 71 2.56 2.97 -5.25
C LEU A 71 3.49 2.73 -6.45
N CYS A 72 3.65 3.75 -7.30
CA CYS A 72 4.50 3.66 -8.49
C CYS A 72 5.99 3.64 -8.18
N GLU A 73 6.44 4.29 -7.11
CA GLU A 73 7.82 4.21 -6.64
C GLU A 73 8.30 2.78 -6.36
N VAL A 74 7.39 1.90 -5.91
CA VAL A 74 7.71 0.52 -5.52
C VAL A 74 7.11 -0.51 -6.48
N TRP A 75 6.49 -0.05 -7.58
CA TRP A 75 5.73 -0.93 -8.46
C TRP A 75 6.59 -2.04 -9.06
N GLU A 76 7.79 -1.71 -9.54
CA GLU A 76 8.71 -2.68 -10.15
C GLU A 76 9.00 -3.87 -9.23
N GLU A 77 9.21 -3.60 -7.94
CA GLU A 77 9.43 -4.64 -6.94
C GLU A 77 8.12 -5.34 -6.54
N ALA A 78 7.03 -4.60 -6.39
CA ALA A 78 5.72 -5.13 -5.98
C ALA A 78 5.10 -6.06 -7.04
N ARG A 79 5.38 -5.82 -8.33
CA ARG A 79 4.82 -6.56 -9.47
C ARG A 79 5.05 -8.07 -9.37
N ARG A 80 6.16 -8.51 -8.75
CA ARG A 80 6.46 -9.93 -8.54
C ARG A 80 5.52 -10.63 -7.55
N TYR A 81 4.91 -9.87 -6.64
CA TYR A 81 3.98 -10.37 -5.62
C TYR A 81 2.52 -10.36 -6.06
N VAL A 82 2.17 -9.53 -7.05
CA VAL A 82 0.81 -9.50 -7.60
C VAL A 82 0.56 -10.78 -8.41
N ARG A 83 -0.59 -11.41 -8.18
CA ARG A 83 -1.04 -12.65 -8.82
C ARG A 83 -1.97 -12.38 -10.00
N PHE A 84 -2.84 -11.38 -9.86
CA PHE A 84 -3.83 -11.03 -10.89
C PHE A 84 -3.22 -10.22 -12.02
N LYS A 85 -3.39 -10.69 -13.26
CA LYS A 85 -2.80 -10.08 -14.46
C LYS A 85 -3.38 -8.69 -14.71
N GLU A 86 -4.68 -8.53 -14.49
CA GLU A 86 -5.43 -7.29 -14.71
C GLU A 86 -4.93 -6.17 -13.79
N ILE A 87 -4.54 -6.50 -12.55
CA ILE A 87 -3.93 -5.56 -11.62
C ILE A 87 -2.54 -5.14 -12.11
N LYS A 88 -1.75 -6.09 -12.65
CA LYS A 88 -0.44 -5.77 -13.21
C LYS A 88 -0.55 -4.81 -14.38
N GLU A 89 -1.41 -5.12 -15.34
CA GLU A 89 -1.62 -4.27 -16.52
C GLU A 89 -2.16 -2.89 -16.14
N GLY A 90 -3.09 -2.84 -15.18
CA GLY A 90 -3.62 -1.57 -14.66
C GLY A 90 -2.55 -0.71 -14.00
N MET A 91 -1.69 -1.30 -13.18
CA MET A 91 -0.58 -0.58 -12.54
C MET A 91 0.52 -0.19 -13.53
N ASP A 92 0.88 -1.06 -14.47
CA ASP A 92 1.82 -0.75 -15.56
C ASP A 92 1.34 0.50 -16.33
N PHE A 93 0.03 0.57 -16.63
CA PHE A 93 -0.57 1.75 -17.25
C PHE A 93 -0.55 2.97 -16.33
N ALA A 94 -1.02 2.84 -15.08
CA ALA A 94 -1.12 3.95 -14.13
C ALA A 94 0.24 4.61 -13.89
N CYS A 95 1.29 3.82 -13.67
CA CYS A 95 2.63 4.34 -13.40
C CYS A 95 3.27 4.99 -14.62
N ARG A 96 2.98 4.52 -15.83
CA ARG A 96 3.41 5.20 -17.06
C ARG A 96 2.78 6.59 -17.23
N ILE A 97 1.57 6.81 -16.70
CA ILE A 97 0.85 8.10 -16.83
C ILE A 97 1.21 9.09 -15.71
N LEU A 98 1.59 8.58 -14.54
CA LEU A 98 1.82 9.39 -13.33
C LEU A 98 3.29 9.75 -13.08
N GLN A 99 4.21 9.13 -13.82
CA GLN A 99 5.64 9.46 -13.90
C GLN A 99 5.89 10.52 -14.96
#